data_AF-A0A8K0DAW4-F1
#
_entry.id   AF-A0A8K0DAW4-F1
#
_cell.length_a   1.000
_cell.length_b   1.000
_cell.length_c   1.000
_cell.angle_alpha   90.00
_cell.angle_beta   90.00
_cell.angle_gamma   90.00
#
_symmetry.space_group_name_H-M   'P 1'
#
loop_
_entity.id
_entity.type
_entity.pdbx_description
1 polymer ?
#
loop_
_entity_poly.entity_id
_entity_poly.type
_entity_poly.pdbx_seq_one_letter_code
_entity_poly.pdbx_strand_id
1 'polypeptide(L)'
;MFSLKNAQKSPKMLVELMCISQVKMDLEELDKFINDCNTPEDHEEMGKFFLCLWRGKGVMSGEGQINSEKLKDYLQSRLEDVNPGDINHVTAAMIVEKCCTVQGSSPRQTAIRLNNCINRTVQGK
;
A
#
# COMPACT_ATOMS: atom_id res chain seq x y z
N MET A 1 -3.09 0.49 -15.33
CA MET A 1 -4.50 0.56 -14.90
C MET A 1 -4.90 -0.84 -14.46
N PHE A 2 -4.90 -1.13 -13.15
CA PHE A 2 -5.24 -2.47 -12.65
C PHE A 2 -6.75 -2.60 -12.54
N SER A 3 -7.37 -3.28 -13.51
CA SER A 3 -8.79 -3.61 -13.45
C SER A 3 -8.98 -4.82 -12.53
N LEU A 4 -9.62 -4.63 -11.38
CA LEU A 4 -10.02 -5.71 -10.45
C LEU A 4 -10.93 -6.77 -11.11
N LYS A 5 -11.43 -6.51 -12.33
CA LYS A 5 -12.31 -7.41 -13.07
C LYS A 5 -11.62 -8.63 -13.69
N ASN A 6 -10.28 -8.66 -13.75
CA ASN A 6 -9.50 -9.76 -14.35
C ASN A 6 -8.68 -10.58 -13.32
N ALA A 7 -9.14 -10.64 -12.07
CA ALA A 7 -8.48 -11.32 -10.95
C ALA A 7 -8.39 -12.86 -11.11
N GLN A 8 -7.56 -13.34 -12.03
CA GLN A 8 -7.23 -14.76 -12.14
C GLN A 8 -6.09 -15.09 -11.15
N LYS A 9 -6.50 -15.38 -9.91
CA LYS A 9 -5.82 -16.15 -8.84
C LYS A 9 -4.28 -16.22 -8.88
N SER A 10 -3.60 -15.12 -8.55
CA SER A 10 -2.23 -15.20 -8.04
C SER A 10 -2.26 -15.14 -6.50
N PRO A 11 -1.39 -15.87 -5.77
CA PRO A 11 -1.31 -15.81 -4.30
C PRO A 11 -1.12 -14.38 -3.75
N LYS A 12 -0.52 -13.49 -4.55
CA LYS A 12 -0.30 -12.07 -4.23
C LYS A 12 -1.63 -11.33 -3.94
N MET A 13 -2.74 -11.76 -4.56
CA MET A 13 -4.04 -11.08 -4.51
C MET A 13 -4.94 -11.50 -3.33
N LEU A 14 -4.59 -12.59 -2.63
CA LEU A 14 -5.42 -13.15 -1.56
C LEU A 14 -5.56 -12.18 -0.37
N VAL A 15 -4.47 -11.51 0.02
CA VAL A 15 -4.48 -10.55 1.13
C VAL A 15 -5.37 -9.36 0.81
N GLU A 16 -5.32 -8.86 -0.43
CA GLU A 16 -6.14 -7.72 -0.85
C GLU A 16 -7.63 -8.06 -0.75
N LEU A 17 -8.06 -9.20 -1.28
CA LEU A 17 -9.45 -9.65 -1.19
C LEU A 17 -9.93 -9.84 0.26
N MET A 18 -9.07 -10.37 1.13
CA MET A 18 -9.39 -10.53 2.56
C MET A 18 -9.51 -9.19 3.31
N CYS A 19 -8.78 -8.17 2.88
CA CYS A 19 -8.86 -6.84 3.49
C CYS A 19 -10.02 -6.03 2.94
N ILE A 20 -10.38 -6.22 1.66
CA ILE A 20 -11.59 -5.67 1.05
C ILE A 20 -12.83 -6.14 1.81
N SER A 21 -12.92 -7.42 2.16
CA SER A 21 -14.09 -7.95 2.86
C SER A 21 -14.26 -7.45 4.30
N GLN A 22 -13.24 -6.80 4.87
CA GLN A 22 -13.29 -6.22 6.21
C GLN A 22 -13.78 -4.77 6.24
N VAL A 23 -13.91 -4.13 5.08
CA VAL A 23 -14.34 -2.74 4.98
C VAL A 23 -15.72 -2.64 4.34
N LYS A 24 -16.46 -1.60 4.72
CA LYS A 24 -17.81 -1.32 4.22
C LYS A 24 -17.76 -0.35 3.02
N MET A 25 -16.85 -0.62 2.08
CA MET A 25 -16.67 0.18 0.87
C MET A 25 -16.93 -0.68 -0.36
N ASP A 26 -17.50 -0.08 -1.40
CA ASP A 26 -17.56 -0.76 -2.69
C ASP A 26 -16.18 -0.71 -3.40
N LEU A 27 -16.02 -1.55 -4.43
CA LEU A 27 -14.74 -1.67 -5.12
C LEU A 27 -14.38 -0.41 -5.91
N GLU A 28 -15.36 0.36 -6.37
CA GLU A 28 -15.13 1.56 -7.17
C GLU A 28 -14.66 2.72 -6.28
N GLU A 29 -15.23 2.86 -5.09
CA GLU A 29 -14.78 3.78 -4.06
C GLU A 29 -13.36 3.42 -3.60
N LEU A 30 -13.09 2.14 -3.34
CA LEU A 30 -11.77 1.69 -2.91
C LEU A 30 -10.68 1.97 -3.97
N ASP A 31 -10.98 1.75 -5.25
CA ASP A 31 -10.03 1.98 -6.35
C ASP A 31 -9.57 3.44 -6.43
N LYS A 32 -10.47 4.38 -6.10
CA LYS A 32 -10.14 5.82 -6.03
C LYS A 32 -9.04 6.09 -5.01
N PHE A 33 -9.06 5.41 -3.87
CA PHE A 33 -8.11 5.65 -2.77
C PHE A 33 -6.82 4.83 -2.87
N ILE A 34 -6.85 3.62 -3.42
CA ILE A 34 -5.66 2.74 -3.50
C ILE A 34 -4.49 3.46 -4.20
N ASN A 35 -4.80 4.20 -5.26
CA ASN A 35 -3.81 4.92 -6.06
C ASN A 35 -3.72 6.42 -5.72
N ASP A 36 -4.52 6.90 -4.76
CA ASP A 36 -4.47 8.28 -4.29
C ASP A 36 -3.25 8.48 -3.38
N CYS A 37 -2.61 9.64 -3.53
CA CYS A 37 -1.49 10.08 -2.72
C CYS A 37 -1.92 11.00 -1.55
N ASN A 38 -3.22 11.28 -1.44
CA ASN A 38 -3.83 12.22 -0.49
C ASN A 38 -5.04 11.64 0.26
N THR A 39 -5.07 10.32 0.49
CA THR A 39 -6.13 9.72 1.33
C THR A 39 -6.13 10.39 2.71
N PRO A 40 -7.27 10.92 3.20
CA PRO A 40 -7.34 11.54 4.52
C PRO A 40 -6.93 10.55 5.62
N GLU A 41 -6.10 10.98 6.55
CA GLU A 41 -5.52 10.09 7.57
C GLU A 41 -6.56 9.60 8.60
N ASP A 42 -7.62 10.38 8.80
CA ASP A 42 -8.76 10.05 9.65
C ASP A 42 -9.82 9.18 8.94
N HIS A 43 -9.61 8.83 7.67
CA HIS A 43 -10.55 8.01 6.91
C HIS A 43 -10.61 6.59 7.49
N GLU A 44 -11.70 6.29 8.20
CA GLU A 44 -11.77 5.09 9.04
C GLU A 44 -11.62 3.78 8.24
N GLU A 45 -12.36 3.64 7.14
CA GLU A 45 -12.38 2.42 6.33
C GLU A 45 -11.06 2.22 5.58
N MET A 46 -10.50 3.26 4.95
CA MET A 46 -9.16 3.18 4.36
C MET A 46 -8.07 2.87 5.38
N GLY A 47 -8.18 3.40 6.61
CA GLY A 47 -7.28 3.08 7.70
C GLY A 47 -7.34 1.59 8.08
N LYS A 48 -8.54 1.00 8.14
CA LYS A 48 -8.73 -0.44 8.36
C LYS A 48 -8.16 -1.25 7.19
N PHE A 49 -8.48 -0.85 5.96
CA PHE A 49 -8.01 -1.53 4.75
C PHE A 49 -6.49 -1.56 4.68
N PHE A 50 -5.81 -0.41 4.74
CA PHE A 50 -4.35 -0.35 4.63
C PHE A 50 -3.66 -1.03 5.81
N LEU A 51 -4.19 -0.92 7.03
CA LEU A 51 -3.63 -1.63 8.17
C LEU A 51 -3.72 -3.15 7.97
N CYS A 52 -4.87 -3.66 7.50
CA CYS A 52 -5.02 -5.07 7.15
C CYS A 52 -4.04 -5.47 6.05
N LEU A 53 -3.93 -4.67 4.99
CA LEU A 53 -3.09 -4.94 3.83
C LEU A 53 -1.61 -5.04 4.23
N TRP A 54 -1.10 -4.04 4.93
CA TRP A 54 0.30 -4.00 5.34
C TRP A 54 0.64 -5.08 6.35
N ARG A 55 -0.27 -5.41 7.27
CA ARG A 55 -0.10 -6.54 8.18
C ARG A 55 -0.09 -7.88 7.46
N GLY A 56 -1.02 -8.09 6.53
CA GLY A 56 -1.11 -9.33 5.76
C GLY A 56 0.11 -9.56 4.87
N LYS A 57 0.80 -8.50 4.46
CA LYS A 57 2.07 -8.54 3.72
C LYS A 57 3.32 -8.55 4.62
N GLY A 58 3.15 -8.49 5.95
CA GLY A 58 4.25 -8.42 6.91
C GLY A 58 5.03 -7.09 6.91
N VAL A 59 4.55 -6.08 6.19
CA VAL A 59 5.14 -4.74 6.08
C VAL A 59 4.92 -3.93 7.37
N MET A 60 3.88 -4.25 8.14
CA MET A 60 3.53 -3.52 9.36
C MET A 60 3.09 -4.47 10.47
N SER A 61 3.43 -4.15 11.72
CA SER A 61 2.93 -4.87 12.90
C SER A 61 1.49 -4.45 13.25
N GLY A 62 0.85 -5.15 14.20
CA GLY A 62 -0.45 -4.74 14.75
C GLY A 62 -0.43 -3.37 15.43
N GLU A 63 0.74 -2.93 15.88
CA GLU A 63 0.98 -1.67 16.58
C GLU A 63 1.40 -0.53 15.64
N GLY A 64 1.45 -0.77 14.32
CA GLY A 64 1.83 0.25 13.34
C GLY A 64 3.32 0.43 13.13
N GLN A 65 4.17 -0.48 13.63
CA GLN A 65 5.60 -0.45 13.36
C GLN A 65 5.88 -0.97 11.94
N ILE A 66 6.65 -0.21 11.15
CA ILE A 66 6.96 -0.55 9.77
C ILE A 66 8.20 -1.45 9.72
N ASN A 67 8.09 -2.58 9.02
CA ASN A 67 9.21 -3.45 8.68
C ASN A 67 9.79 -3.00 7.33
N SER A 68 10.92 -2.29 7.37
CA SER A 68 11.58 -1.74 6.18
C SER A 68 12.06 -2.79 5.20
N GLU A 69 12.51 -3.96 5.68
CA GLU A 69 12.92 -5.09 4.84
C GLU A 69 11.73 -5.65 4.06
N LYS A 70 10.61 -5.92 4.75
CA LYS A 70 9.39 -6.41 4.09
C LYS A 70 8.77 -5.38 3.17
N LEU A 71 8.86 -4.10 3.52
CA LEU A 71 8.46 -3.01 2.62
C LEU A 71 9.30 -3.02 1.34
N LYS A 72 10.62 -3.20 1.45
CA LYS A 72 11.53 -3.29 0.31
C LYS A 72 11.18 -4.48 -0.59
N ASP A 73 11.03 -5.67 -0.02
CA ASP A 73 10.67 -6.90 -0.74
C ASP A 73 9.37 -6.70 -1.54
N TYR A 74 8.35 -6.13 -0.88
CA TYR A 74 7.07 -5.84 -1.50
C TYR A 74 7.23 -4.88 -2.69
N LEU A 75 7.94 -3.76 -2.48
CA LEU A 75 8.13 -2.73 -3.51
C LEU A 75 8.95 -3.24 -4.69
N GLN A 76 9.98 -4.05 -4.47
CA GLN A 76 10.76 -4.68 -5.54
C GLN A 76 9.85 -5.54 -6.42
N SER A 77 9.08 -6.44 -5.81
CA SER A 77 8.15 -7.30 -6.56
C SER A 77 7.08 -6.50 -7.33
N ARG A 78 6.64 -5.36 -6.79
CA ARG A 78 5.61 -4.52 -7.42
C ARG A 78 6.16 -3.66 -8.56
N LEU A 79 7.39 -3.15 -8.43
CA LEU A 79 8.03 -2.36 -9.48
C LEU A 79 8.38 -3.24 -10.69
N GLU A 80 8.79 -4.49 -10.45
CA GLU A 80 9.00 -5.49 -11.51
C GLU A 80 7.73 -5.80 -12.30
N ASP A 81 6.58 -5.90 -11.62
CA ASP A 81 5.28 -6.20 -12.25
C ASP A 81 4.75 -5.05 -13.14
N VAL A 82 5.17 -3.79 -12.90
CA VAL A 82 4.62 -2.60 -13.57
C VAL A 82 5.39 -2.21 -14.83
N ASN A 83 6.70 -2.42 -14.90
CA ASN A 83 7.52 -1.98 -16.04
C ASN A 83 8.81 -2.81 -16.18
N PRO A 84 8.76 -3.99 -16.83
CA PRO A 84 9.98 -4.72 -17.16
C PRO A 84 10.78 -3.95 -18.22
N GLY A 85 11.75 -3.16 -17.78
CA GLY A 85 12.73 -2.47 -18.65
C GLY A 85 12.66 -0.94 -18.65
N ASP A 86 11.73 -0.32 -17.91
CA ASP A 86 11.68 1.14 -17.80
C ASP A 86 12.54 1.59 -16.61
N ILE A 87 13.47 2.51 -16.86
CA ILE A 87 14.38 3.06 -15.87
C ILE A 87 13.59 4.06 -15.02
N ASN A 88 12.66 3.56 -14.21
CA ASN A 88 12.08 4.38 -13.15
C ASN A 88 13.22 4.75 -12.19
N HIS A 89 13.56 6.04 -12.13
CA HIS A 89 14.56 6.58 -11.22
C HIS A 89 14.25 6.30 -9.74
N VAL A 90 13.02 5.85 -9.44
CA VAL A 90 12.59 5.48 -8.08
C VAL A 90 12.85 4.00 -7.85
N THR A 91 13.82 3.72 -6.98
CA THR A 91 14.10 2.36 -6.52
C THR A 91 13.28 2.02 -5.27
N ALA A 92 13.06 0.73 -5.02
CA ALA A 92 12.47 0.28 -3.75
C ALA A 92 13.26 0.81 -2.53
N ALA A 93 14.60 0.90 -2.64
CA ALA A 93 15.44 1.46 -1.58
C ALA A 93 15.12 2.94 -1.30
N MET A 94 14.94 3.76 -2.34
CA MET A 94 14.59 5.18 -2.18
C MET A 94 13.22 5.39 -1.54
N ILE A 95 12.23 4.57 -1.89
CA ILE A 95 10.90 4.64 -1.26
C ILE A 95 11.01 4.24 0.21
N VAL A 96 11.74 3.17 0.53
CA VAL A 96 11.93 2.72 1.92
C VAL A 96 12.63 3.81 2.74
N GLU A 97 13.71 4.40 2.23
CA GLU A 97 14.43 5.49 2.89
C GLU A 97 13.50 6.67 3.25
N LYS A 98 12.62 7.06 2.31
CA LYS A 98 11.69 8.18 2.51
C LYS A 98 10.50 7.83 3.40
N CYS A 99 9.98 6.61 3.31
CA CYS A 99 8.66 6.28 3.83
C CYS A 99 8.66 5.37 5.05
N CYS A 100 9.76 4.70 5.41
CA CYS A 100 9.74 3.74 6.53
C CYS A 100 9.66 4.39 7.92
N THR A 101 9.84 5.71 8.02
CA THR A 101 9.80 6.46 9.28
C THR A 101 8.48 7.18 9.53
N VAL A 102 7.52 7.11 8.59
CA VAL A 102 6.22 7.77 8.78
C VAL A 102 5.48 7.12 9.95
N GLN A 103 4.87 7.96 10.79
CA GLN A 103 4.07 7.52 11.93
C GLN A 103 2.86 8.43 12.09
N GLY A 104 1.69 7.86 12.35
CA GLY A 104 0.47 8.58 12.71
C GLY A 104 0.17 8.48 14.21
N SER A 105 -0.95 9.04 14.66
CA SER A 105 -1.38 8.91 16.06
C SER A 105 -1.98 7.53 16.39
N SER A 106 -2.21 6.70 15.37
CA SER A 106 -2.70 5.32 15.52
C SER A 106 -2.14 4.42 14.40
N PRO A 107 -2.14 3.09 14.56
CA PRO A 107 -1.69 2.16 13.53
C PRO A 107 -2.40 2.35 12.18
N ARG A 108 -3.70 2.69 12.22
CA ARG A 108 -4.51 2.97 11.02
C ARG A 108 -4.02 4.22 10.29
N GLN A 109 -3.70 5.28 11.04
CA GLN A 109 -3.12 6.50 10.46
C GLN A 109 -1.72 6.25 9.91
N THR A 110 -0.88 5.48 10.60
CA THR A 110 0.44 5.10 10.08
C THR A 110 0.31 4.33 8.76
N ALA A 111 -0.65 3.42 8.65
CA ALA A 111 -0.93 2.67 7.42
C ALA A 111 -1.32 3.57 6.24
N ILE A 112 -2.19 4.58 6.47
CA ILE A 112 -2.55 5.57 5.45
C ILE A 112 -1.34 6.44 5.08
N ARG A 113 -0.61 6.96 6.07
CA ARG A 113 0.60 7.78 5.85
C ARG A 113 1.64 7.04 5.02
N LEU A 114 1.86 5.76 5.30
CA LEU A 114 2.76 4.91 4.52
C LEU A 114 2.30 4.80 3.07
N ASN A 115 1.02 4.47 2.83
CA ASN A 115 0.48 4.36 1.48
C ASN A 115 0.60 5.68 0.70
N ASN A 116 0.20 6.80 1.33
CA ASN A 116 0.31 8.12 0.74
C ASN A 116 1.78 8.46 0.40
N CYS A 117 2.73 8.18 1.30
CA CYS A 117 4.14 8.43 1.05
C CYS A 117 4.67 7.62 -0.14
N ILE A 118 4.33 6.33 -0.23
CA ILE A 118 4.71 5.46 -1.35
C ILE A 118 4.15 6.04 -2.65
N ASN A 119 2.86 6.36 -2.69
CA ASN A 119 2.19 6.88 -3.89
C ASN A 119 2.76 8.25 -4.32
N ARG A 120 3.04 9.17 -3.38
CA ARG A 120 3.72 10.45 -3.68
C ARG A 120 5.10 10.22 -4.29
N THR A 121 5.89 9.35 -3.65
CA THR A 121 7.27 9.05 -4.10
C THR A 121 7.28 8.44 -5.50
N VAL A 122 6.38 7.50 -5.79
CA VAL A 122 6.26 6.86 -7.10
C VAL A 122 5.74 7.85 -8.16
N GLN A 123 4.82 8.75 -7.81
CA GLN A 123 4.28 9.76 -8.72
C GLN A 123 5.18 11.00 -8.91
N GLY A 124 6.27 11.11 -8.16
CA GLY A 124 7.14 12.30 -8.17
C GLY A 124 6.47 13.56 -7.59
N LYS A 125 5.52 13.39 -6.66
CA LYS A 125 4.76 14.46 -5.99
C LYS A 125 5.28 14.76 -4.58
#